data_AF-A0A3X9ZIP8-F1
#
_entry.id   AF-A0A3X9ZIP8-F1
#
_cell.length_a   1.000
_cell.length_b   1.000
_cell.length_c   1.000
_cell.angle_alpha   90.00
_cell.angle_beta   90.00
_cell.angle_gamma   90.00
#
_symmetry.space_group_name_H-M   'P 1'
#
loop_
_entity.id
_entity.type
_entity.pdbx_description
1 polymer ?
#
loop_
_entity_poly.entity_id
_entity_poly.type
_entity_poly.pdbx_seq_one_letter_code
_entity_poly.pdbx_strand_id
1 'polypeptide(L)'
;MELKNVTRYTPDDPDYDNNFLYFRSEDGQDFYESLSKFTKKYKLCIDSENIIRSVSEDVSRLYPAGFSVVEVNKLPAAFNIYGDWKYSNGAVVAVPVDYHAKAETTRQKLLTDANSTIVDWRTELALGDISDDDRASLTKWMVYIRALKMLDLSDVKDEATFTAIRWPALPQ
;
A
#
# COMPACT_ATOMS: atom_id res chain seq x y z
N MET A 1 -22.69 9.87 10.91
CA MET A 1 -23.27 8.92 9.95
C MET A 1 -22.24 7.90 9.52
N GLU A 2 -22.67 6.68 9.24
CA GLU A 2 -21.86 5.61 8.64
C GLU A 2 -22.77 4.76 7.75
N LEU A 3 -22.26 4.35 6.58
CA LEU A 3 -22.89 3.36 5.70
C LEU A 3 -21.92 2.19 5.54
N LYS A 4 -22.27 1.02 6.04
CA LYS A 4 -21.36 -0.14 6.05
C LYS A 4 -21.54 -0.99 4.81
N ASN A 5 -20.42 -1.50 4.29
CA ASN A 5 -20.36 -2.52 3.23
C ASN A 5 -21.33 -2.21 2.08
N VAL A 6 -21.20 -1.01 1.52
CA VAL A 6 -22.11 -0.51 0.49
C VAL A 6 -21.94 -1.32 -0.79
N THR A 7 -23.05 -1.79 -1.33
CA THR A 7 -23.11 -2.59 -2.57
C THR A 7 -24.05 -1.96 -3.57
N ARG A 8 -23.90 -2.34 -4.84
CA ARG A 8 -24.89 -2.01 -5.87
C ARG A 8 -26.16 -2.83 -5.66
N TYR A 9 -27.30 -2.21 -5.92
CA TYR A 9 -28.58 -2.92 -5.96
C TYR A 9 -29.47 -2.35 -7.06
N THR A 10 -30.61 -3.02 -7.31
CA THR A 10 -31.68 -2.52 -8.18
C THR A 10 -32.90 -2.29 -7.29
N PRO A 11 -33.45 -1.06 -7.21
CA PRO A 11 -34.69 -0.81 -6.48
C PRO A 11 -35.90 -1.37 -7.23
N ASP A 12 -36.97 -1.67 -6.50
CA ASP A 12 -38.22 -2.18 -7.08
C ASP A 12 -38.95 -1.11 -7.91
N ASP A 13 -38.82 0.16 -7.52
CA ASP A 13 -39.37 1.34 -8.22
C ASP A 13 -38.26 2.39 -8.40
N PRO A 14 -37.50 2.35 -9.52
CA PRO A 14 -36.39 3.27 -9.75
C PRO A 14 -36.86 4.68 -10.15
N ASP A 15 -36.36 5.70 -9.45
CA ASP A 15 -36.61 7.12 -9.77
C ASP A 15 -35.97 7.59 -11.09
N TYR A 16 -34.89 6.92 -11.51
CA TYR A 16 -34.07 7.26 -12.67
C TYR A 16 -34.02 6.13 -13.70
N ASP A 17 -33.47 6.42 -14.89
CA ASP A 17 -33.32 5.44 -15.95
C ASP A 17 -32.39 4.26 -15.58
N ASN A 18 -32.40 3.23 -16.42
CA ASN A 18 -31.68 1.98 -16.19
C ASN A 18 -30.14 2.09 -16.15
N ASN A 19 -29.57 3.24 -16.54
CA ASN A 19 -28.13 3.47 -16.46
C ASN A 19 -27.71 4.07 -15.12
N PHE A 20 -28.66 4.50 -14.29
CA PHE A 20 -28.36 5.00 -12.95
C PHE A 20 -27.91 3.85 -12.03
N LEU A 21 -26.88 4.11 -11.23
CA LEU A 21 -26.34 3.12 -10.29
C LEU A 21 -26.87 3.42 -8.90
N TYR A 22 -27.62 2.49 -8.32
CA TYR A 22 -28.10 2.59 -6.94
C TYR A 22 -27.17 1.85 -5.98
N PHE A 23 -27.01 2.39 -4.77
CA PHE A 23 -26.11 1.85 -3.77
C PHE A 23 -26.79 1.76 -2.41
N ARG A 24 -26.61 0.63 -1.72
CA ARG A 24 -27.23 0.36 -0.43
C ARG A 24 -26.23 -0.24 0.54
N SER A 25 -26.24 0.23 1.78
CA SER A 25 -25.46 -0.36 2.88
C SER A 25 -26.02 -1.73 3.29
N GLU A 26 -25.24 -2.49 4.05
CA GLU A 26 -25.64 -3.82 4.54
C GLU A 26 -26.90 -3.80 5.41
N ASP A 27 -27.16 -2.70 6.12
CA ASP A 27 -28.34 -2.48 6.95
C ASP A 27 -29.52 -1.88 6.17
N GLY A 28 -29.41 -1.78 4.85
CA GLY A 28 -30.51 -1.43 3.96
C GLY A 28 -30.69 0.06 3.67
N GLN A 29 -29.80 0.93 4.14
CA GLN A 29 -29.91 2.37 3.87
C GLN A 29 -29.42 2.69 2.46
N ASP A 30 -30.24 3.41 1.69
CA ASP A 30 -29.83 3.92 0.38
C ASP A 30 -28.82 5.07 0.55
N PHE A 31 -27.82 5.08 -0.33
CA PHE A 31 -26.73 6.05 -0.32
C PHE A 31 -27.20 7.48 -0.68
N TYR A 32 -28.04 7.61 -1.72
CA TYR A 32 -28.52 8.89 -2.22
C TYR A 32 -29.56 9.52 -1.28
N GLU A 33 -30.44 8.71 -0.69
CA GLU A 33 -31.35 9.17 0.37
C GLU A 33 -30.61 9.59 1.64
N SER A 34 -29.39 9.07 1.85
CA SER A 34 -28.58 9.35 3.03
C SER A 34 -27.64 10.55 2.88
N LEU A 35 -27.57 11.20 1.71
CA LEU A 35 -26.61 12.30 1.47
C LEU A 35 -26.74 13.43 2.50
N SER A 36 -27.97 13.80 2.85
CA SER A 36 -28.27 14.87 3.83
C SER A 36 -27.95 14.47 5.28
N LYS A 37 -27.81 13.17 5.57
CA LYS A 37 -27.47 12.66 6.90
C LYS A 37 -25.98 12.79 7.22
N PHE A 38 -25.13 13.04 6.23
CA PHE A 38 -23.71 13.34 6.41
C PHE A 38 -23.53 14.79 6.84
N THR A 39 -23.02 15.00 8.05
CA THR A 39 -22.94 16.31 8.71
C THR A 39 -21.50 16.80 8.89
N LYS A 40 -20.51 15.91 8.80
CA LYS A 40 -19.11 16.28 8.98
C LYS A 40 -18.48 16.70 7.66
N LYS A 41 -17.37 17.42 7.79
CA LYS A 41 -16.67 18.04 6.66
C LYS A 41 -16.24 17.00 5.61
N TYR A 42 -15.50 15.97 6.01
CA TYR A 42 -14.92 14.98 5.10
C TYR A 42 -15.66 13.64 5.18
N LYS A 43 -15.87 13.03 4.01
CA LYS A 43 -16.50 11.73 3.85
C LYS A 43 -15.50 10.81 3.17
N LEU A 44 -15.35 9.62 3.71
CA LEU A 44 -14.27 8.70 3.39
C LEU A 44 -14.87 7.38 2.92
N CYS A 45 -14.39 6.86 1.79
CA CYS A 45 -14.57 5.45 1.46
C CYS A 45 -13.43 4.65 2.10
N ILE A 46 -13.78 3.66 2.92
CA ILE A 46 -12.84 2.76 3.59
C ILE A 46 -13.05 1.33 3.11
N ASP A 47 -11.96 0.62 2.87
CA ASP A 47 -12.01 -0.80 2.50
C ASP A 47 -12.22 -1.70 3.73
N SER A 48 -12.24 -3.02 3.52
CA SER A 48 -12.47 -4.01 4.58
C SER A 48 -11.39 -4.01 5.67
N GLU A 49 -10.22 -3.43 5.42
CA GLU A 49 -9.14 -3.26 6.40
C GLU A 49 -9.20 -1.86 7.07
N ASN A 50 -10.26 -1.10 6.79
CA ASN A 50 -10.48 0.30 7.16
C ASN A 50 -9.50 1.28 6.52
N ILE A 51 -8.75 0.86 5.50
CA ILE A 51 -7.82 1.74 4.79
C ILE A 51 -8.63 2.71 3.95
N ILE A 52 -8.27 3.99 4.02
CA ILE A 52 -8.99 5.05 3.32
C ILE A 52 -8.55 5.08 1.86
N ARG A 53 -9.51 4.92 0.94
CA ARG A 53 -9.27 4.84 -0.51
C ARG A 53 -9.81 6.04 -1.28
N SER A 54 -10.72 6.80 -0.70
CA SER A 54 -11.25 8.01 -1.29
C SER A 54 -11.69 8.99 -0.21
N VAL A 55 -11.67 10.27 -0.54
CA VAL A 55 -12.17 11.35 0.30
C VAL A 55 -12.88 12.40 -0.54
N SER A 56 -13.94 12.98 0.01
CA SER A 56 -14.59 14.17 -0.54
C SER A 56 -15.20 15.01 0.58
N GLU A 57 -15.27 16.33 0.38
CA GLU A 57 -16.10 17.19 1.23
C GLU A 57 -17.59 17.08 0.87
N ASP A 58 -17.89 16.65 -0.36
CA ASP A 58 -19.23 16.41 -0.89
C ASP A 58 -19.43 14.91 -1.09
N VAL A 59 -20.33 14.32 -0.29
CA VAL A 59 -20.57 12.86 -0.30
C VAL A 59 -21.11 12.38 -1.64
N SER A 60 -21.83 13.22 -2.40
CA SER A 60 -22.39 12.85 -3.70
C SER A 60 -21.32 12.55 -4.77
N ARG A 61 -20.07 12.96 -4.52
CA ARG A 61 -18.93 12.71 -5.42
C ARG A 61 -18.20 11.39 -5.17
N LEU A 62 -18.64 10.61 -4.19
CA LEU A 62 -18.05 9.32 -3.88
C LEU A 62 -18.68 8.22 -4.72
N TYR A 63 -17.87 7.25 -5.14
CA TYR A 63 -18.33 5.95 -5.62
C TYR A 63 -18.22 4.94 -4.47
N PRO A 64 -19.34 4.56 -3.81
CA PRO A 64 -19.27 3.87 -2.53
C PRO A 64 -19.25 2.34 -2.65
N ALA A 65 -19.52 1.76 -3.83
CA ALA A 65 -19.63 0.31 -3.95
C ALA A 65 -18.32 -0.40 -3.61
N GLY A 66 -18.42 -1.44 -2.77
CA GLY A 66 -17.29 -2.20 -2.26
C GLY A 66 -16.62 -1.58 -1.03
N PHE A 67 -17.13 -0.45 -0.53
CA PHE A 67 -16.56 0.27 0.61
C PHE A 67 -17.60 0.51 1.71
N SER A 68 -17.12 0.85 2.90
CA SER A 68 -17.94 1.57 3.87
C SER A 68 -17.71 3.08 3.71
N VAL A 69 -18.73 3.89 3.97
CA VAL A 69 -18.65 5.36 3.94
C VAL A 69 -18.77 5.90 5.35
N VAL A 70 -17.73 6.58 5.82
CA VAL A 70 -17.66 7.21 7.15
C VAL A 70 -17.39 8.69 7.03
N GLU A 71 -17.50 9.44 8.13
CA GLU A 71 -17.26 10.88 8.11
C GLU A 71 -16.45 11.40 9.31
N VAL A 72 -15.60 12.40 9.04
CA VAL A 72 -14.72 13.06 10.00
C VAL A 72 -14.66 14.56 9.76
N ASN A 73 -14.34 15.35 10.79
CA ASN A 73 -14.22 16.81 10.66
C ASN A 73 -12.83 17.28 10.29
N LYS A 74 -11.80 16.44 10.48
CA LYS A 74 -10.40 16.81 10.31
C LYS A 74 -9.65 15.66 9.65
N LEU A 75 -8.70 16.05 8.80
CA LEU A 75 -7.70 15.15 8.24
C LEU A 75 -6.32 15.57 8.76
N PRO A 76 -5.40 14.62 8.95
CA PRO A 76 -3.99 14.90 9.22
C PRO A 76 -3.34 15.74 8.09
N ALA A 77 -2.32 16.53 8.40
CA ALA A 77 -1.66 17.38 7.41
C ALA A 77 -0.98 16.58 6.28
N ALA A 78 -0.44 15.40 6.59
CA ALA A 78 0.18 14.49 5.63
C ALA A 78 -0.82 13.46 5.04
N PHE A 79 -2.12 13.71 5.18
CA PHE A 79 -3.15 12.80 4.70
C PHE A 79 -3.04 12.56 3.18
N ASN A 80 -3.22 11.31 2.78
CA ASN A 80 -3.32 10.87 1.40
C ASN A 80 -4.25 9.64 1.31
N ILE A 81 -4.53 9.18 0.09
CA ILE A 81 -5.37 8.02 -0.20
C ILE A 81 -4.59 6.82 -0.78
N TYR A 82 -3.27 6.79 -0.58
CA TYR A 82 -2.38 5.76 -1.12
C TYR A 82 -2.26 4.51 -0.23
N GLY A 83 -2.95 4.51 0.91
CA GLY A 83 -2.98 3.39 1.85
C GLY A 83 -2.28 3.66 3.17
N ASP A 84 -1.68 4.83 3.37
CA ASP A 84 -0.95 5.18 4.60
C ASP A 84 -1.88 5.52 5.79
N TRP A 85 -3.19 5.64 5.54
CA TRP A 85 -4.17 6.12 6.51
C TRP A 85 -5.36 5.19 6.58
N LYS A 86 -5.82 4.94 7.81
CA LYS A 86 -7.02 4.16 8.09
C LYS A 86 -7.99 4.93 8.98
N TYR A 87 -9.25 4.57 8.88
CA TYR A 87 -10.25 5.01 9.84
C TYR A 87 -10.25 4.09 11.06
N SER A 88 -10.21 4.68 12.26
CA SER A 88 -10.30 3.93 13.52
C SER A 88 -10.98 4.78 14.57
N ASN A 89 -12.06 4.28 15.17
CA ASN A 89 -12.78 4.91 16.28
C ASN A 89 -13.13 6.39 16.05
N GLY A 90 -13.62 6.74 14.86
CA GLY A 90 -14.03 8.13 14.57
C GLY A 90 -12.91 9.05 14.12
N ALA A 91 -11.67 8.56 14.00
CA ALA A 91 -10.50 9.33 13.62
C ALA A 91 -9.77 8.71 12.42
N VAL A 92 -8.99 9.55 11.72
CA VAL A 92 -8.05 9.11 10.70
C VAL A 92 -6.69 8.96 11.36
N VAL A 93 -6.16 7.74 11.35
CA VAL A 93 -4.88 7.39 11.98
C VAL A 93 -3.93 6.79 10.95
N ALA A 94 -2.64 6.98 11.14
CA ALA A 94 -1.64 6.37 10.27
C ALA A 94 -1.70 4.84 10.40
N VAL A 95 -1.51 4.15 9.29
CA VAL A 95 -1.31 2.71 9.29
C VAL A 95 0.09 2.45 9.88
N PRO A 96 0.21 1.63 10.94
CA PRO A 96 1.51 1.29 11.48
C PRO A 96 2.38 0.62 10.40
N VAL A 97 3.59 1.14 10.22
CA VAL A 97 4.57 0.55 9.31
C VAL A 97 5.47 -0.38 10.12
N ASP A 98 5.56 -1.65 9.70
CA ASP A 98 6.58 -2.56 10.20
C ASP A 98 7.90 -2.30 9.45
N TYR A 99 8.73 -1.44 10.04
CA TYR A 99 10.00 -1.05 9.44
C TYR A 99 11.01 -2.20 9.37
N HIS A 100 10.93 -3.18 10.28
CA HIS A 100 11.75 -4.37 10.21
C HIS A 100 11.38 -5.20 8.98
N ALA A 101 10.09 -5.50 8.79
CA ALA A 101 9.60 -6.21 7.61
C ALA A 101 9.91 -5.45 6.31
N LYS A 102 9.82 -4.12 6.32
CA LYS A 102 10.19 -3.26 5.18
C LYS A 102 11.69 -3.36 4.85
N ALA A 103 12.56 -3.36 5.86
CA ALA A 103 14.01 -3.54 5.67
C ALA A 103 14.32 -4.92 5.09
N GLU A 104 13.68 -5.97 5.61
CA GLU A 104 13.85 -7.33 5.11
C GLU A 104 13.38 -7.49 3.66
N THR A 105 12.23 -6.90 3.32
CA THR A 105 11.73 -6.86 1.94
C THR A 105 12.71 -6.15 1.01
N THR A 106 13.32 -5.05 1.48
CA THR A 106 14.35 -4.32 0.73
C THR A 106 15.59 -5.18 0.50
N ARG A 107 16.10 -5.85 1.54
CA ARG A 107 17.22 -6.79 1.44
C ARG A 107 16.94 -7.89 0.42
N GLN A 108 15.75 -8.48 0.47
CA GLN A 108 15.36 -9.54 -0.45
C GLN A 108 15.29 -9.05 -1.90
N LYS A 109 14.76 -7.85 -2.14
CA LYS A 109 14.75 -7.24 -3.48
C LYS A 109 16.17 -7.06 -4.01
N LEU A 110 17.06 -6.46 -3.23
CA LEU A 110 18.47 -6.25 -3.62
C LEU A 110 19.19 -7.58 -3.88
N LEU A 111 18.91 -8.62 -3.11
CA LEU A 111 19.46 -9.96 -3.33
C LEU A 111 18.91 -10.59 -4.62
N THR A 112 17.61 -10.45 -4.91
CA THR A 112 17.01 -10.93 -6.15
C THR A 112 17.65 -10.25 -7.36
N ASP A 113 17.75 -8.92 -7.33
CA ASP A 113 18.34 -8.13 -8.41
C ASP A 113 19.80 -8.54 -8.64
N ALA A 114 20.60 -8.62 -7.57
CA ALA A 114 22.00 -9.05 -7.66
C ALA A 114 22.18 -10.48 -8.18
N ASN A 115 21.34 -11.42 -7.77
CA ASN A 115 21.38 -12.79 -8.29
C ASN A 115 21.00 -12.85 -9.76
N SER A 116 20.05 -12.02 -10.20
CA SER A 116 19.69 -11.89 -11.60
C SER A 116 20.83 -11.33 -12.44
N THR A 117 21.61 -10.37 -11.91
CA THR A 117 22.76 -9.80 -12.62
C THR A 117 23.86 -10.82 -12.89
N ILE A 118 24.11 -11.74 -11.95
CA ILE A 118 25.26 -12.66 -12.03
C ILE A 118 24.92 -14.06 -12.57
N VAL A 119 23.69 -14.30 -13.00
CA VAL A 119 23.22 -15.64 -13.36
C VAL A 119 23.98 -16.22 -14.56
N ASP A 120 24.24 -15.39 -15.57
CA ASP A 120 24.95 -15.82 -16.78
C ASP A 120 26.43 -16.08 -16.47
N TRP A 121 27.11 -15.16 -15.77
CA TRP A 121 28.50 -15.35 -15.34
C TRP A 121 28.68 -16.60 -14.47
N ARG A 122 27.73 -16.93 -13.60
CA ARG A 122 27.77 -18.18 -12.83
C ARG A 122 27.69 -19.41 -13.75
N THR A 123 26.90 -19.33 -14.81
CA THR A 123 26.75 -20.39 -15.81
C THR A 123 28.03 -20.54 -16.64
N GLU A 124 28.58 -19.44 -17.15
CA GLU A 124 29.86 -19.41 -17.88
C GLU A 124 31.01 -19.94 -17.01
N LEU A 125 31.05 -19.56 -15.73
CA LEU A 125 32.05 -20.06 -14.79
C LEU A 125 31.94 -21.58 -14.62
N ALA A 126 30.72 -22.11 -14.54
CA ALA A 126 30.48 -23.54 -14.40
C ALA A 126 30.85 -24.33 -15.67
N LEU A 127 30.70 -23.71 -16.84
CA LEU A 127 31.11 -24.28 -18.14
C LEU A 127 32.63 -24.18 -18.38
N GLY A 128 33.32 -23.28 -17.66
CA GLY A 128 34.75 -23.01 -17.84
C GLY A 128 35.05 -21.93 -18.88
N ASP A 129 34.03 -21.21 -19.36
CA ASP A 129 34.11 -20.27 -20.50
C ASP A 129 34.08 -18.79 -20.10
N ILE A 130 34.02 -18.48 -18.80
CA ILE A 130 33.93 -17.09 -18.31
C ILE A 130 35.20 -16.28 -18.61
N SER A 131 35.02 -15.04 -19.05
CA SER A 131 36.10 -14.07 -19.27
C SER A 131 36.75 -13.60 -17.95
N ASP A 132 37.96 -13.04 -18.00
CA ASP A 132 38.62 -12.50 -16.82
C ASP A 132 37.87 -11.27 -16.24
N ASP A 133 37.28 -10.44 -17.10
CA ASP A 133 36.50 -9.26 -16.70
C ASP A 133 35.18 -9.66 -16.02
N ASP A 134 34.47 -10.63 -16.58
CA ASP A 134 33.23 -11.17 -15.98
C ASP A 134 33.52 -11.89 -14.67
N ARG A 135 34.65 -12.60 -14.57
CA ARG A 135 35.10 -13.23 -13.33
C ARG A 135 35.39 -12.19 -12.24
N ALA A 136 36.05 -11.08 -12.60
CA ALA A 136 36.30 -9.99 -11.68
C ALA A 136 34.99 -9.35 -11.20
N SER A 137 34.04 -9.13 -12.12
CA SER A 137 32.71 -8.58 -11.83
C SER A 137 31.90 -9.52 -10.92
N LEU A 138 31.83 -10.80 -11.26
CA LEU A 138 31.19 -11.84 -10.45
C LEU A 138 31.75 -11.86 -9.02
N THR A 139 33.06 -11.70 -8.85
CA THR A 139 33.70 -11.63 -7.52
C THR A 139 33.19 -10.44 -6.71
N LYS A 140 33.14 -9.23 -7.30
CA LYS A 140 32.62 -8.03 -6.62
C LYS A 140 31.14 -8.21 -6.22
N TRP A 141 30.32 -8.74 -7.11
CA TRP A 141 28.90 -8.99 -6.84
C TRP A 141 28.69 -10.07 -5.76
N MET A 142 29.54 -11.10 -5.72
CA MET A 142 29.49 -12.11 -4.66
C MET A 142 29.90 -11.54 -3.28
N VAL A 143 30.75 -10.51 -3.23
CA VAL A 143 31.04 -9.76 -2.00
C VAL A 143 29.83 -8.93 -1.57
N TYR A 144 29.20 -8.21 -2.51
CA TYR A 144 27.97 -7.44 -2.27
C TYR A 144 26.83 -8.31 -1.71
N ILE A 145 26.55 -9.45 -2.35
CA ILE A 145 25.53 -10.41 -1.88
C ILE A 145 25.82 -10.90 -0.46
N ARG A 146 27.09 -11.19 -0.15
CA ARG A 146 27.49 -11.59 1.21
C ARG A 146 27.27 -10.46 2.21
N ALA A 147 27.64 -9.23 1.87
CA ALA A 147 27.44 -8.07 2.72
C ALA A 147 25.94 -7.84 3.01
N LEU A 148 25.07 -7.96 2.01
CA LEU A 148 23.62 -7.89 2.21
C LEU A 148 23.10 -8.96 3.18
N LYS A 149 23.55 -10.22 3.03
CA LYS A 149 23.12 -11.32 3.90
C LYS A 149 23.58 -11.17 5.35
N MET A 150 24.73 -10.54 5.56
CA MET A 150 25.32 -10.32 6.89
C MET A 150 24.84 -9.02 7.55
N LEU A 151 24.09 -8.18 6.83
CA LEU A 151 23.57 -6.93 7.37
C LEU A 151 22.59 -7.23 8.52
N ASP A 152 22.92 -6.70 9.70
CA ASP A 152 22.05 -6.78 10.87
C ASP A 152 20.92 -5.74 10.76
N LEU A 153 19.69 -6.21 10.81
CA LEU A 153 18.47 -5.40 10.71
C LEU A 153 17.62 -5.47 12.00
N SER A 154 18.11 -6.15 13.04
CA SER A 154 17.34 -6.41 14.27
C SER A 154 16.94 -5.14 15.04
N ASP A 155 17.68 -4.04 14.86
CA ASP A 155 17.40 -2.74 15.49
C ASP A 155 16.49 -1.82 14.66
N VAL A 156 16.03 -2.26 13.48
CA VAL A 156 15.15 -1.45 12.63
C VAL A 156 13.71 -1.50 13.17
N LYS A 157 13.32 -0.47 13.92
CA LYS A 157 12.03 -0.41 14.63
C LYS A 157 11.13 0.72 14.15
N ASP A 158 11.73 1.74 13.54
CA ASP A 158 11.06 2.96 13.14
C ASP A 158 11.69 3.54 11.86
N GLU A 159 11.15 4.66 11.40
CA GLU A 159 11.63 5.33 10.21
C GLU A 159 13.07 5.81 10.32
N ALA A 160 13.46 6.34 11.48
CA ALA A 160 14.79 6.91 11.68
C ALA A 160 15.85 5.80 11.57
N THR A 161 15.63 4.67 12.24
CA THR A 161 16.51 3.49 12.18
C THR A 161 16.52 2.86 10.80
N PHE A 162 15.38 2.79 10.11
CA PHE A 162 15.31 2.33 8.71
C PHE A 162 16.13 3.21 7.75
N THR A 163 16.00 4.52 7.86
CA THR A 163 16.67 5.46 6.95
C THR A 163 18.17 5.55 7.24
N ALA A 164 18.60 5.16 8.45
CA ALA A 164 20.01 5.08 8.83
C ALA A 164 20.72 3.81 8.34
N ILE A 165 19.99 2.81 7.80
CA ILE A 165 20.59 1.57 7.30
C ILE A 165 21.67 1.89 6.25
N ARG A 166 22.88 1.41 6.49
CA ARG A 166 24.00 1.53 5.55
C ARG A 166 23.99 0.35 4.59
N TRP A 167 23.13 0.43 3.57
CA TRP A 167 23.10 -0.54 2.50
C TRP A 167 24.48 -0.61 1.79
N PRO A 168 25.00 -1.81 1.49
CA PRO A 168 26.22 -1.94 0.71
C PRO A 168 26.09 -1.18 -0.63
N ALA A 169 27.17 -0.56 -1.09
CA ALA A 169 27.16 0.11 -2.39
C ALA A 169 27.09 -0.91 -3.53
N LEU A 170 26.38 -0.57 -4.60
CA LEU A 170 26.34 -1.40 -5.80
C LEU A 170 27.75 -1.53 -6.39
N PRO A 171 28.18 -2.74 -6.79
CA PRO A 171 29.42 -2.93 -7.52
C PRO A 171 29.44 -2.17 -8.84
N GLN A 172 30.62 -1.64 -9.20
CA GLN A 172 30.94 -1.16 -10.56
C GLN A 172 31.58 -2.26 -11.40
#